data_AF-A0A2S6I7J6-F1
#
_entry.id   AF-A0A2S6I7J6-F1
#
_cell.length_a   1.000
_cell.length_b   1.000
_cell.length_c   1.000
_cell.angle_alpha   90.00
_cell.angle_beta   90.00
_cell.angle_gamma   90.00
#
_symmetry.space_group_name_H-M   'P 1'
#
loop_
_entity.id
_entity.type
_entity.pdbx_description
1 polymer ?
#
loop_
_entity_poly.entity_id
_entity_poly.type
_entity_poly.pdbx_seq_one_letter_code
_entity_poly.pdbx_strand_id
1 'polypeptide(L)'
;MTTEEQFAEQRRRNRTAYTIEDFYDARSGLRYAVFGNLLLSAIVAVSLLSSSEGLTHVGAALVTGAGVFLAGRYAPLERILLIYLLLAAYTAGVALEYGYAGLPAPPLPDLTVEKGWVGFVPFANSLFPMLYILARGAFIYPLVSLLFKRRALSAQPMSTLRQLDRDLAAKLE
;
A
#
# COMPACT_ATOMS: atom_id res chain seq x y z
N MET A 1 -24.57 24.73 -32.37
CA MET A 1 -24.74 25.08 -30.95
C MET A 1 -24.99 23.80 -30.20
N THR A 2 -23.97 23.28 -29.49
CA THR A 2 -24.17 22.16 -28.58
C THR A 2 -25.02 22.64 -27.41
N THR A 3 -26.12 21.96 -27.11
CA THR A 3 -27.06 22.35 -26.05
C THR A 3 -26.40 22.21 -24.67
N GLU A 4 -26.84 22.99 -23.68
CA GLU A 4 -26.29 22.93 -22.31
C GLU A 4 -26.35 21.51 -21.71
N GLU A 5 -27.35 20.73 -22.12
CA GLU A 5 -27.50 19.31 -21.79
C GLU A 5 -26.34 18.46 -22.32
N GLN A 6 -25.89 18.68 -23.56
CA GLN A 6 -24.74 17.97 -24.15
C GLN A 6 -23.45 18.27 -23.39
N PHE A 7 -23.24 19.53 -22.97
CA PHE A 7 -22.09 19.89 -22.14
C PHE A 7 -22.17 19.29 -20.72
N ALA A 8 -23.36 19.20 -20.13
CA ALA A 8 -23.56 18.56 -18.83
C ALA A 8 -23.29 17.05 -18.91
N GLU A 9 -23.75 16.39 -19.97
CA GLU A 9 -23.52 14.97 -20.21
C GLU A 9 -22.03 14.68 -20.47
N GLN A 10 -21.37 15.49 -21.28
CA GLN A 10 -19.94 15.36 -21.54
C GLN A 10 -19.10 15.54 -20.26
N ARG A 11 -19.45 16.51 -19.40
CA ARG A 11 -18.81 16.68 -18.09
C ARG A 11 -18.99 15.44 -17.19
N ARG A 12 -20.18 14.82 -17.18
CA ARG A 12 -20.43 13.59 -16.43
C ARG A 12 -19.60 12.40 -16.95
N ARG A 13 -19.51 12.25 -18.28
CA ARG A 13 -18.67 11.22 -18.91
C ARG A 13 -17.20 11.40 -18.55
N ASN A 14 -16.67 12.61 -18.70
CA ASN A 14 -15.27 12.91 -18.35
C ASN A 14 -14.99 12.63 -16.87
N ARG A 15 -15.87 13.06 -15.96
CA ARG A 15 -15.73 12.78 -14.52
C ARG A 15 -15.69 11.28 -14.22
N THR A 16 -16.53 10.51 -14.90
CA THR A 16 -16.59 9.05 -14.73
C THR A 16 -15.30 8.39 -15.24
N ALA A 17 -14.82 8.80 -16.42
CA ALA A 17 -13.57 8.32 -16.99
C ALA A 17 -12.36 8.58 -16.07
N TYR A 18 -12.22 9.82 -15.56
CA TYR A 18 -11.16 10.14 -14.59
C TYR A 18 -11.25 9.32 -13.31
N THR A 19 -12.47 9.02 -12.83
CA THR A 19 -12.66 8.21 -11.63
C THR A 19 -12.25 6.75 -11.84
N ILE A 20 -12.44 6.21 -13.05
CA ILE A 20 -11.98 4.88 -13.45
C ILE A 20 -10.44 4.84 -13.47
N GLU A 21 -9.83 5.82 -14.14
CA GLU A 21 -8.37 5.94 -14.26
C GLU A 21 -7.71 6.06 -12.88
N ASP A 22 -8.24 6.94 -12.02
CA ASP A 22 -7.83 7.11 -10.62
C ASP A 22 -7.87 5.78 -9.82
N PHE A 23 -8.85 4.93 -10.08
CA PHE A 23 -8.96 3.64 -9.40
C PHE A 23 -7.89 2.65 -9.87
N TYR A 24 -7.64 2.57 -11.18
CA TYR A 24 -6.58 1.72 -11.71
C TYR A 24 -5.19 2.21 -11.29
N ASP A 25 -4.98 3.52 -11.24
CA ASP A 25 -3.75 4.12 -10.72
C ASP A 25 -3.55 3.80 -9.24
N ALA A 26 -4.60 3.93 -8.42
CA ALA A 26 -4.53 3.54 -7.01
C ALA A 26 -4.23 2.05 -6.83
N ARG A 27 -4.79 1.18 -7.67
CA ARG A 27 -4.50 -0.26 -7.67
C ARG A 27 -3.04 -0.54 -8.02
N SER A 28 -2.51 0.12 -9.06
CA SER A 28 -1.09 -0.01 -9.41
C SER A 28 -0.17 0.54 -8.32
N GLY A 29 -0.63 1.56 -7.59
CA GLY A 29 0.04 2.15 -6.43
C GLY A 29 0.26 1.19 -5.26
N LEU A 30 -0.44 0.06 -5.19
CA LEU A 30 -0.16 -0.99 -4.19
C LEU A 30 1.29 -1.49 -4.24
N ARG A 31 1.95 -1.39 -5.40
CA ARG A 31 3.37 -1.72 -5.55
C ARG A 31 4.27 -0.96 -4.57
N TYR A 32 3.92 0.28 -4.19
CA TYR A 32 4.72 1.05 -3.24
C TYR A 32 4.70 0.44 -1.84
N ALA A 33 3.55 -0.09 -1.41
CA ALA A 33 3.48 -0.86 -0.16
C ALA A 33 4.30 -2.16 -0.28
N VAL A 34 4.23 -2.86 -1.42
CA VAL A 34 5.05 -4.07 -1.65
C VAL A 34 6.54 -3.75 -1.54
N PHE A 35 7.04 -2.81 -2.34
CA PHE A 35 8.46 -2.44 -2.34
C PHE A 35 8.91 -1.90 -0.99
N GLY A 36 8.07 -1.10 -0.33
CA GLY A 36 8.35 -0.61 1.01
C GLY A 36 8.56 -1.72 2.03
N ASN A 37 7.69 -2.73 2.03
CA ASN A 37 7.81 -3.88 2.91
C ASN A 37 9.04 -4.75 2.58
N LEU A 38 9.34 -4.97 1.29
CA LEU A 38 10.54 -5.69 0.88
C LEU A 38 11.82 -4.95 1.26
N LEU A 39 11.84 -3.63 1.11
CA LEU A 39 12.99 -2.80 1.50
C LEU A 39 13.20 -2.85 3.02
N LEU A 40 12.14 -2.68 3.81
CA LEU A 40 12.22 -2.81 5.26
C LEU A 40 12.72 -4.20 5.66
N SER A 41 12.22 -5.26 5.03
CA SER A 41 12.71 -6.62 5.24
C SER A 41 14.22 -6.73 4.95
N ALA A 42 14.70 -6.15 3.85
CA ALA A 42 16.12 -6.18 3.51
C ALA A 42 16.97 -5.42 4.53
N ILE A 43 16.50 -4.27 5.02
CA ILE A 43 17.22 -3.48 6.02
C ILE A 43 17.26 -4.22 7.37
N VAL A 44 16.15 -4.79 7.82
CA VAL A 44 16.12 -5.59 9.06
C VAL A 44 17.00 -6.85 8.90
N ALA A 45 17.05 -7.44 7.71
CA ALA A 45 17.90 -8.61 7.46
C ALA A 45 19.39 -8.33 7.69
N VAL A 46 19.84 -7.07 7.61
CA VAL A 46 21.22 -6.69 7.96
C VAL A 46 21.52 -6.99 9.43
N SER A 47 20.54 -6.79 10.33
CA SER A 47 20.71 -7.12 11.76
C SER A 47 20.96 -8.62 12.01
N LEU A 48 20.52 -9.49 11.09
CA LEU A 48 20.71 -10.94 11.19
C LEU A 48 22.17 -11.37 11.12
N LEU A 49 23.05 -10.51 10.59
CA LEU A 49 24.49 -10.75 10.61
C LEU A 49 25.07 -10.65 12.03
N SER A 50 24.35 -10.03 12.97
CA SER A 50 24.81 -9.75 14.33
C SER A 50 23.88 -10.29 15.43
N SER A 51 22.58 -10.50 15.15
CA SER A 51 21.58 -11.03 16.10
C SER A 51 20.42 -11.70 15.37
N SER A 52 19.89 -12.81 15.90
CA SER A 52 18.73 -13.50 15.33
C SER A 52 17.39 -12.80 15.56
N GLU A 53 17.37 -11.72 16.36
CA GLU A 53 16.15 -11.01 16.79
C GLU A 53 15.39 -10.31 15.63
N GLY A 54 15.96 -10.25 14.42
CA GLY A 54 15.31 -9.67 13.24
C GLY A 54 14.45 -10.64 12.40
N LEU A 55 14.51 -11.97 12.63
CA LEU A 55 13.95 -12.96 11.70
C LEU A 55 12.44 -12.87 11.57
N THR A 56 11.75 -12.64 12.70
CA THR A 56 10.29 -12.49 12.76
C THR A 56 9.82 -11.27 11.98
N HIS A 57 10.53 -10.14 12.10
CA HIS A 57 10.24 -8.90 11.38
C HIS A 57 10.50 -8.99 9.88
N VAL A 58 11.59 -9.67 9.48
CA VAL A 58 11.88 -10.00 8.08
C VAL A 58 10.73 -10.86 7.52
N GLY A 59 10.38 -11.95 8.20
CA GLY A 59 9.30 -12.83 7.77
C GLY A 59 7.95 -12.11 7.65
N ALA A 60 7.58 -11.32 8.66
CA ALA A 60 6.34 -10.56 8.66
C ALA A 60 6.29 -9.53 7.53
N ALA A 61 7.38 -8.78 7.29
CA ALA A 61 7.47 -7.82 6.20
C ALA A 61 7.38 -8.50 4.82
N LEU A 62 8.03 -9.66 4.64
CA LEU A 62 7.93 -10.44 3.41
C LEU A 62 6.51 -10.97 3.18
N VAL A 63 5.90 -11.59 4.19
CA VAL A 63 4.55 -12.18 4.08
C VAL A 63 3.50 -11.10 3.79
N THR A 64 3.56 -9.97 4.50
CA THR A 64 2.64 -8.85 4.25
C THR A 64 2.88 -8.21 2.88
N GLY A 65 4.14 -8.01 2.47
CA GLY A 65 4.49 -7.50 1.15
C GLY A 65 4.01 -8.42 0.02
N ALA A 66 4.25 -9.73 0.14
CA ALA A 66 3.79 -10.74 -0.80
C ALA A 66 2.26 -10.82 -0.84
N GLY A 67 1.59 -10.75 0.32
CA GLY A 67 0.14 -10.73 0.41
C GLY A 67 -0.48 -9.54 -0.35
N VAL A 68 0.07 -8.33 -0.18
CA VAL A 68 -0.38 -7.14 -0.92
C VAL A 68 -0.08 -7.26 -2.41
N PHE A 69 1.07 -7.80 -2.79
CA PHE A 69 1.44 -8.04 -4.18
C PHE A 69 0.45 -8.99 -4.87
N LEU A 70 0.21 -10.15 -4.26
CA LEU A 70 -0.72 -11.16 -4.77
C LEU A 70 -2.14 -10.61 -4.83
N ALA A 71 -2.56 -9.85 -3.82
CA ALA A 71 -3.88 -9.22 -3.82
C ALA A 71 -4.02 -8.19 -4.95
N GLY A 72 -3.03 -7.32 -5.16
CA GLY A 72 -3.03 -6.34 -6.25
C GLY A 72 -3.13 -7.00 -7.63
N ARG A 73 -2.45 -8.14 -7.81
CA ARG A 73 -2.38 -8.86 -9.09
C ARG A 73 -3.59 -9.75 -9.37
N TYR A 74 -4.03 -10.51 -8.38
CA TYR A 74 -4.98 -11.62 -8.59
C TYR A 74 -6.34 -11.40 -7.94
N ALA A 75 -6.45 -10.55 -6.92
CA ALA A 75 -7.74 -10.33 -6.27
C ALA A 75 -8.62 -9.41 -7.14
N PRO A 76 -9.94 -9.69 -7.26
CA PRO A 76 -10.88 -8.80 -7.93
C PRO A 76 -11.21 -7.60 -7.02
N LEU A 77 -10.26 -6.67 -6.90
CA LEU A 77 -10.35 -5.47 -6.06
C LEU A 77 -11.47 -4.50 -6.48
N GLU A 78 -12.18 -4.79 -7.58
CA GLU A 78 -13.44 -4.16 -7.93
C GLU A 78 -14.54 -4.47 -6.88
N ARG A 79 -14.38 -5.53 -6.07
CA ARG A 79 -15.25 -5.84 -4.93
C ARG A 79 -14.75 -5.10 -3.68
N ILE A 80 -15.53 -4.13 -3.21
CA ILE A 80 -15.16 -3.30 -2.04
C ILE A 80 -14.88 -4.15 -0.77
N LEU A 81 -15.59 -5.27 -0.59
CA LEU A 81 -15.35 -6.21 0.51
C LEU A 81 -13.92 -6.74 0.53
N LEU A 82 -13.33 -7.03 -0.65
CA LEU A 82 -11.96 -7.54 -0.72
C LEU A 82 -10.93 -6.46 -0.36
N ILE A 83 -11.21 -5.19 -0.65
CA ILE A 83 -10.36 -4.08 -0.20
C ILE A 83 -10.40 -3.96 1.33
N TYR A 84 -11.56 -4.10 1.96
CA TYR A 84 -11.65 -4.12 3.42
C TYR A 84 -10.92 -5.31 4.03
N LEU A 85 -11.08 -6.50 3.47
CA LEU A 85 -10.37 -7.69 3.94
C LEU A 85 -8.86 -7.53 3.78
N LEU A 86 -8.39 -6.94 2.69
CA LEU A 86 -6.98 -6.65 2.49
C LEU A 86 -6.44 -5.64 3.51
N LEU A 87 -7.19 -4.57 3.77
CA LEU A 87 -6.85 -3.56 4.79
C LEU A 87 -6.81 -4.19 6.20
N ALA A 88 -7.82 -4.99 6.55
CA ALA A 88 -7.90 -5.70 7.82
C ALA A 88 -6.77 -6.72 7.97
N ALA A 89 -6.47 -7.50 6.93
CA ALA A 89 -5.38 -8.46 6.95
C ALA A 89 -4.02 -7.77 7.09
N TYR A 90 -3.81 -6.65 6.39
CA TYR A 90 -2.57 -5.87 6.51
C TYR A 90 -2.39 -5.32 7.93
N THR A 91 -3.41 -4.63 8.45
CA THR A 91 -3.37 -4.03 9.80
C THR A 91 -3.24 -5.09 10.90
N ALA A 92 -3.97 -6.20 10.79
CA ALA A 92 -3.85 -7.32 11.72
C ALA A 92 -2.45 -7.97 11.64
N GLY A 93 -1.90 -8.15 10.44
CA GLY A 93 -0.55 -8.69 10.27
C GLY A 93 0.52 -7.83 10.93
N VAL A 94 0.42 -6.50 10.75
CA VAL A 94 1.31 -5.53 11.41
C VAL A 94 1.12 -5.54 12.92
N ALA A 95 -0.13 -5.56 13.42
CA ALA A 95 -0.40 -5.61 14.86
C ALA A 95 0.08 -6.91 15.52
N LEU A 96 -0.09 -8.05 14.85
CA LEU A 96 0.38 -9.36 15.32
C LEU A 96 1.91 -9.43 15.36
N GLU A 97 2.58 -8.88 14.33
CA GLU A 97 4.03 -8.77 14.32
C GLU A 97 4.52 -8.01 15.56
N TYR A 98 3.99 -6.82 15.84
CA TYR A 98 4.42 -6.05 17.01
C TYR A 98 3.99 -6.66 18.34
N GLY A 99 2.81 -7.27 18.39
CA GLY A 99 2.32 -7.95 19.59
C GLY A 99 3.16 -9.17 19.97
N TYR A 100 3.74 -9.86 18.99
CA TYR A 100 4.53 -11.07 19.21
C TYR A 100 6.04 -10.82 19.27
N ALA A 101 6.58 -10.03 18.35
CA ALA A 101 8.02 -9.80 18.20
C ALA A 101 8.51 -8.50 18.85
N GLY A 102 7.60 -7.57 19.21
CA GLY A 102 7.99 -6.29 19.78
C GLY A 102 8.61 -5.35 18.74
N LEU A 103 9.59 -4.54 19.15
CA LEU A 103 10.33 -3.65 18.25
C LEU A 103 11.48 -4.41 17.58
N PRO A 104 11.75 -4.18 16.29
CA PRO A 104 12.91 -4.77 15.66
C PRO A 104 14.18 -4.20 16.27
N ALA A 105 15.22 -5.04 16.35
CA ALA A 105 16.56 -4.57 16.64
C ALA A 105 17.05 -3.59 15.54
N PRO A 106 17.92 -2.63 15.89
CA PRO A 106 18.56 -1.78 14.90
C PRO A 106 19.46 -2.61 13.96
N PRO A 107 19.64 -2.21 12.69
CA PRO A 107 20.44 -2.95 11.70
C PRO A 107 21.86 -3.27 12.14
N LEU A 108 22.49 -2.38 12.92
CA LEU A 108 23.82 -2.56 13.48
C LEU A 108 23.74 -2.47 15.02
N PRO A 109 23.41 -3.55 15.73
CA PRO A 109 23.15 -3.51 17.18
C PRO A 109 24.32 -2.98 18.01
N ASP A 110 25.55 -3.13 17.55
CA ASP A 110 26.76 -2.65 18.23
C ASP A 110 27.09 -1.18 17.95
N LEU A 111 26.50 -0.59 16.91
CA LEU A 111 26.73 0.79 16.49
C LEU A 111 25.55 1.69 16.89
N THR A 112 25.28 1.77 18.19
CA THR A 112 24.16 2.55 18.75
C THR A 112 24.64 3.60 19.75
N VAL A 113 23.84 4.65 19.94
CA VAL A 113 24.15 5.73 20.90
C VAL A 113 24.16 5.19 22.33
N GLU A 114 23.29 4.23 22.62
CA GLU A 114 23.22 3.54 23.91
C GLU A 114 24.52 2.79 24.27
N LYS A 115 25.27 2.35 23.27
CA LYS A 115 26.59 1.71 23.44
C LYS A 115 27.75 2.71 23.46
N GLY A 116 27.46 4.01 23.56
CA GLY A 116 28.45 5.08 23.68
C GLY A 116 28.99 5.61 22.34
N TRP A 117 28.45 5.18 21.20
CA TRP A 117 28.83 5.72 19.90
C TRP A 117 28.14 7.07 19.65
N VAL A 118 28.92 8.09 19.26
CA VAL A 118 28.40 9.43 19.01
C VAL A 118 28.53 9.78 17.52
N GLY A 119 27.43 10.25 16.93
CA GLY A 119 27.39 10.70 15.53
C GLY A 119 26.05 10.47 14.87
N PHE A 120 25.90 10.96 13.63
CA PHE A 120 24.65 10.82 12.87
C PHE A 120 24.31 9.36 12.56
N VAL A 121 25.29 8.54 12.15
CA VAL A 121 25.06 7.13 11.79
C VAL A 121 24.57 6.30 12.99
N PRO A 122 25.23 6.33 14.16
CA PRO A 122 24.71 5.67 15.37
C PRO A 122 23.33 6.19 15.80
N PHE A 123 23.07 7.49 15.66
CA PHE A 123 21.77 8.09 15.97
C PHE A 123 20.66 7.56 15.04
N ALA A 124 20.88 7.60 13.72
CA ALA A 124 19.93 7.08 12.74
C ALA A 124 19.67 5.58 12.92
N ASN A 125 20.72 4.80 13.22
CA ASN A 125 20.61 3.38 13.53
C ASN A 125 19.79 3.14 14.82
N SER A 126 20.00 3.94 15.86
CA SER A 126 19.22 3.85 17.11
C SER A 126 17.75 4.27 16.93
N LEU A 127 17.47 5.18 15.99
CA LEU A 127 16.11 5.62 15.66
C LEU A 127 15.34 4.60 14.79
N PHE A 128 16.05 3.66 14.16
CA PHE A 128 15.47 2.71 13.21
C PHE A 128 14.23 1.98 13.72
N PRO A 129 14.17 1.45 14.95
CA PRO A 129 12.97 0.72 15.41
C PRO A 129 11.70 1.56 15.38
N MET A 130 11.81 2.86 15.70
CA MET A 130 10.68 3.79 15.59
C MET A 130 10.33 4.11 14.14
N LEU A 131 11.34 4.36 13.30
CA LEU A 131 11.12 4.61 11.86
C LEU A 131 10.48 3.40 11.17
N TYR A 132 10.82 2.18 11.59
CA TYR A 132 10.24 0.95 11.08
C TYR A 132 8.73 0.92 11.31
N ILE A 133 8.26 1.23 12.52
CA ILE A 133 6.81 1.28 12.82
C ILE A 133 6.12 2.36 11.98
N LEU A 134 6.69 3.56 11.93
CA LEU A 134 6.11 4.65 11.17
C LEU A 134 6.01 4.30 9.68
N ALA A 135 7.03 3.66 9.12
CA ALA A 135 7.03 3.20 7.74
C ALA A 135 5.96 2.12 7.50
N ARG A 136 5.85 1.13 8.39
CA ARG A 136 4.81 0.08 8.32
C ARG A 136 3.41 0.67 8.38
N GLY A 137 3.19 1.65 9.26
CA GLY A 137 1.94 2.41 9.31
C GLY A 137 1.68 3.23 8.04
N ALA A 138 2.70 3.89 7.48
CA ALA A 138 2.58 4.68 6.26
C ALA A 138 2.20 3.83 5.04
N PHE A 139 2.62 2.56 4.97
CA PHE A 139 2.26 1.65 3.88
C PHE A 139 0.79 1.21 3.89
N ILE A 140 0.00 1.61 4.90
CA ILE A 140 -1.46 1.52 4.87
C ILE A 140 -2.05 2.53 3.88
N TYR A 141 -1.38 3.65 3.63
CA TYR A 141 -1.90 4.74 2.80
C TYR A 141 -2.34 4.30 1.40
N PRO A 142 -1.56 3.53 0.61
CA PRO A 142 -2.01 3.02 -0.69
C PRO A 142 -3.31 2.22 -0.62
N LEU A 143 -3.52 1.43 0.44
CA LEU A 143 -4.75 0.64 0.65
C LEU A 143 -5.95 1.54 0.96
N VAL A 144 -5.74 2.56 1.79
CA VAL A 144 -6.77 3.56 2.13
C VAL A 144 -7.13 4.41 0.91
N SER A 145 -6.14 4.83 0.13
CA SER A 145 -6.33 5.54 -1.13
C SER A 145 -7.18 4.71 -2.10
N LEU A 146 -6.84 3.43 -2.29
CA LEU A 146 -7.61 2.50 -3.10
C LEU A 146 -9.08 2.39 -2.63
N LEU A 147 -9.31 2.31 -1.32
CA LEU A 147 -10.67 2.27 -0.75
C LEU A 147 -11.46 3.54 -1.11
N PHE A 148 -10.88 4.71 -0.93
CA PHE A 148 -11.56 5.98 -1.24
C PHE A 148 -11.85 6.12 -2.74
N LYS A 149 -10.88 5.81 -3.60
CA LYS A 149 -11.08 5.84 -5.06
C LYS A 149 -12.13 4.83 -5.51
N ARG A 150 -12.17 3.63 -4.90
CA ARG A 150 -13.21 2.65 -5.18
C ARG A 150 -14.61 3.13 -4.79
N ARG A 151 -14.74 3.79 -3.63
CA ARG A 151 -16.01 4.39 -3.19
C ARG A 151 -16.47 5.50 -4.12
N ALA A 152 -15.54 6.35 -4.57
CA ALA A 152 -15.82 7.38 -5.56
C ALA A 152 -16.32 6.78 -6.89
N LEU A 153 -15.74 5.66 -7.32
CA LEU A 153 -16.18 4.93 -8.51
C LEU A 153 -17.59 4.35 -8.37
N SER A 154 -17.93 3.74 -7.22
CA SER A 154 -19.29 3.23 -6.98
C SER A 154 -20.37 4.31 -6.93
N ALA A 155 -19.99 5.57 -6.67
CA ALA A 155 -20.93 6.68 -6.65
C ALA A 155 -21.27 7.20 -8.07
N GLN A 156 -20.56 6.75 -9.10
CA GLN A 156 -20.83 7.17 -10.49
C GLN A 156 -22.08 6.45 -11.06
N PRO A 157 -22.84 7.10 -11.95
CA PRO A 157 -24.03 6.53 -12.56
C PRO A 157 -23.69 5.32 -13.46
N MET A 158 -24.39 4.20 -13.25
CA MET A 158 -24.12 2.94 -13.93
C MET A 158 -24.35 2.98 -15.45
N SER A 159 -25.25 3.84 -15.92
CA SER A 159 -25.48 4.06 -17.35
C SER A 159 -24.23 4.58 -18.06
N THR A 160 -23.53 5.53 -17.43
CA THR A 160 -22.29 6.11 -17.96
C THR A 160 -21.13 5.13 -17.91
N LEU A 161 -21.04 4.31 -16.86
CA LEU A 161 -20.03 3.24 -16.76
C LEU A 161 -20.18 2.21 -17.89
N ARG A 162 -21.40 1.72 -18.13
CA ARG A 162 -21.67 0.75 -19.21
C ARG A 162 -21.41 1.32 -20.60
N GLN A 163 -21.66 2.61 -20.79
CA GLN A 163 -21.40 3.27 -22.07
C GLN A 163 -19.89 3.39 -22.33
N LEU A 164 -19.11 3.83 -21.34
CA LEU A 164 -17.66 3.89 -21.43
C LEU A 164 -17.03 2.51 -21.68
N ASP A 165 -17.57 1.46 -21.07
CA ASP A 165 -17.10 0.08 -21.26
C ASP A 165 -17.33 -0.41 -22.69
N ARG A 166 -18.51 -0.12 -23.27
CA ARG A 166 -18.82 -0.40 -24.69
C ARG A 166 -17.92 0.41 -25.64
N ASP A 167 -17.70 1.69 -25.34
CA ASP A 167 -16.87 2.57 -26.15
C ASP A 167 -15.39 2.14 -26.11
N LEU A 168 -14.92 1.56 -25.00
CA LEU A 168 -13.60 0.95 -24.87
C LEU A 168 -13.49 -0.34 -25.68
N ALA A 169 -14.48 -1.23 -25.57
CA ALA A 169 -14.53 -2.47 -26.34
C ALA A 169 -14.49 -2.22 -27.86
N ALA A 170 -15.26 -1.22 -28.33
CA ALA A 170 -15.32 -0.84 -29.74
C ALA A 170 -14.03 -0.20 -30.29
N LYS A 171 -13.11 0.27 -29.44
CA LYS A 171 -11.82 0.83 -29.84
C LYS A 171 -10.70 -0.21 -29.95
N LEU A 172 -10.94 -1.41 -29.45
CA LEU A 172 -9.99 -2.53 -29.42
C LEU A 172 -10.26 -3.57 -30.53
N GLU A 173 -11.38 -3.43 -31.24
CA GLU A 173 -11.71 -4.12 -32.50
C GLU A 173 -11.17 -3.34 -33.71
#